data_AF-A0A1S3QU81-F1
#
_entry.id   AF-A0A1S3QU81-F1
#
_cell.length_a   1.000
_cell.length_b   1.000
_cell.length_c   1.000
_cell.angle_alpha   90.00
_cell.angle_beta   90.00
_cell.angle_gamma   90.00
#
_symmetry.space_group_name_H-M   'P 1'
#
loop_
_entity.id
_entity.type
_entity.pdbx_description
1 polymer ?
#
loop_
_entity_poly.entity_id
_entity_poly.type
_entity_poly.pdbx_seq_one_letter_code
_entity_poly.pdbx_strand_id
1 'polypeptide(L)'
;MSLQPVSHKDPEEELEEKRSTTISQMFAKATKAFVKDTDHEGRLIPVSSLNDTDKLKLRSLIVKTRHRCFWQEPKYQSPGFTLGDVLRPGEPGNTPLSPTVKESDFVDYSGIFGDKKEMNTDGNIEAKLADFNITVRGKWSTKQKLSLGSLNKEKVDVKELHNYSKDRVLDMSHPVIKQTRANPRAVLGVLTERIMTSLPCPVTNNVQKRGNVGANVSACVFLSGKASMKQSGSTQTDSDVSLGIPANTVMAYSLIELYVKCNGKF
;
A
#
# COMPACT_ATOMS: atom_id res chain seq x y z
N MET A 1 -38.06 16.24 -20.29
CA MET A 1 -37.13 15.48 -19.44
C MET A 1 -36.18 14.73 -20.36
N SER A 2 -35.00 15.28 -20.62
CA SER A 2 -33.97 14.58 -21.40
C SER A 2 -33.25 13.60 -20.49
N LEU A 3 -33.39 12.31 -20.81
CA LEU A 3 -32.61 11.24 -20.18
C LEU A 3 -31.14 11.44 -20.57
N GLN A 4 -30.27 11.64 -19.58
CA GLN A 4 -28.83 11.60 -19.81
C GLN A 4 -28.43 10.17 -20.22
N PRO A 5 -27.53 10.00 -21.19
CA PRO A 5 -27.03 8.68 -21.54
C PRO A 5 -26.17 8.16 -20.40
N VAL A 6 -26.51 6.97 -19.89
CA VAL A 6 -25.64 6.20 -19.01
C VAL A 6 -24.43 5.80 -19.84
N SER A 7 -23.28 6.40 -19.55
CA SER A 7 -22.00 6.04 -20.15
C SER A 7 -21.65 4.61 -19.72
N HIS A 8 -21.94 3.64 -20.58
CA HIS A 8 -21.43 2.28 -20.40
C HIS A 8 -19.93 2.31 -20.67
N LYS A 9 -19.14 2.16 -19.61
CA LYS A 9 -17.69 1.99 -19.67
C LYS A 9 -17.38 0.65 -20.34
N ASP A 10 -16.38 0.61 -21.22
CA ASP A 10 -16.06 -0.59 -21.99
C ASP A 10 -15.65 -1.75 -21.06
N PRO A 11 -16.13 -2.99 -21.29
CA PRO A 11 -15.87 -4.13 -20.41
C PRO A 11 -14.38 -4.53 -20.34
N GLU A 12 -13.58 -4.19 -21.36
CA GLU A 12 -12.12 -4.37 -21.31
C GLU A 12 -11.44 -3.35 -20.39
N GLU A 13 -11.92 -2.10 -20.38
CA GLU A 13 -11.40 -1.05 -19.49
C GLU A 13 -11.72 -1.37 -18.02
N GLU A 14 -12.91 -1.91 -17.75
CA GLU A 14 -13.31 -2.36 -16.41
C GLU A 14 -12.49 -3.58 -15.93
N LEU A 15 -12.13 -4.49 -16.85
CA LEU A 15 -11.30 -5.66 -16.53
C LEU A 15 -9.86 -5.26 -16.19
N GLU A 16 -9.28 -4.34 -16.98
CA GLU A 16 -7.92 -3.82 -16.74
C GLU A 16 -7.83 -2.98 -15.45
N GLU A 17 -8.85 -2.18 -15.15
CA GLU A 17 -8.93 -1.43 -13.89
C GLU A 17 -9.00 -2.38 -12.67
N LYS A 18 -9.79 -3.45 -12.76
CA LYS A 18 -9.88 -4.49 -11.72
C LYS A 18 -8.55 -5.23 -11.55
N ARG A 19 -7.84 -5.54 -12.63
CA ARG A 19 -6.51 -6.19 -12.60
C ARG A 19 -5.46 -5.28 -11.95
N SER A 20 -5.39 -4.02 -12.37
CA SER A 20 -4.46 -3.02 -11.83
C SER A 20 -4.68 -2.79 -10.32
N THR A 21 -5.95 -2.73 -9.90
CA THR A 21 -6.32 -2.61 -8.47
C THR A 21 -5.87 -3.84 -7.67
N THR A 22 -6.06 -5.04 -8.22
CA THR A 22 -5.67 -6.30 -7.57
C THR A 22 -4.14 -6.39 -7.41
N ILE A 23 -3.39 -6.03 -8.46
CA ILE A 23 -1.92 -5.99 -8.46
C ILE A 23 -1.40 -5.01 -7.40
N SER A 24 -1.93 -3.79 -7.37
CA SER A 24 -1.53 -2.76 -6.40
C SER A 24 -1.78 -3.21 -4.96
N GLN A 25 -2.91 -3.87 -4.69
CA GLN A 25 -3.23 -4.43 -3.38
C GLN A 25 -2.29 -5.57 -2.99
N MET A 26 -1.94 -6.45 -3.92
CA MET A 26 -0.98 -7.55 -3.67
C MET A 26 0.41 -7.01 -3.31
N PHE A 27 0.89 -6.02 -4.06
CA PHE A 27 2.17 -5.37 -3.77
C PHE A 27 2.18 -4.68 -2.40
N ALA A 28 1.15 -3.89 -2.09
CA ALA A 28 1.05 -3.19 -0.81
C ALA A 28 1.02 -4.14 0.40
N LYS A 29 0.41 -5.32 0.26
CA LYS A 29 0.42 -6.33 1.33
C LYS A 29 1.81 -6.97 1.48
N ALA A 30 2.47 -7.25 0.35
CA ALA A 30 3.81 -7.83 0.33
C ALA A 30 4.85 -6.93 1.00
N THR A 31 4.86 -5.64 0.66
CA THR A 31 5.78 -4.65 1.26
C THR A 31 5.50 -4.46 2.75
N LYS A 32 4.23 -4.44 3.17
CA LYS A 32 3.84 -4.38 4.59
C LYS A 32 4.33 -5.58 5.39
N ALA A 33 4.17 -6.79 4.84
CA ALA A 33 4.66 -8.01 5.48
C ALA A 33 6.19 -8.01 5.59
N PHE A 34 6.88 -7.64 4.51
CA PHE A 34 8.33 -7.49 4.49
C PHE A 34 8.83 -6.54 5.59
N VAL A 35 8.27 -5.33 5.69
CA VAL A 35 8.65 -4.35 6.73
C VAL A 35 8.37 -4.90 8.12
N LYS A 36 7.21 -5.52 8.34
CA LYS A 36 6.86 -6.10 9.63
C LYS A 36 7.86 -7.15 10.11
N ASP A 37 8.39 -7.95 9.18
CA ASP A 37 9.33 -9.02 9.50
C ASP A 37 10.77 -8.54 9.65
N THR A 38 11.15 -7.44 8.97
CA THR A 38 12.55 -6.98 8.89
C THR A 38 12.87 -5.74 9.72
N ASP A 39 11.86 -4.95 10.08
CA ASP A 39 12.04 -3.68 10.79
C ASP A 39 11.56 -3.74 12.24
N HIS A 40 12.46 -4.18 13.12
CA HIS A 40 12.17 -4.18 14.56
C HIS A 40 12.10 -2.78 15.18
N GLU A 41 12.70 -1.77 14.53
CA GLU A 41 12.77 -0.39 15.05
C GLU A 41 11.56 0.46 14.63
N GLY A 42 10.77 0.01 13.65
CA GLY A 42 9.58 0.72 13.15
C GLY A 42 9.91 2.01 12.40
N ARG A 43 11.07 2.08 11.74
CA ARG A 43 11.56 3.25 10.98
C ARG A 43 11.30 3.16 9.48
N LEU A 44 11.07 1.96 8.95
CA LEU A 44 10.78 1.69 7.56
C LEU A 44 9.30 1.85 7.29
N ILE A 45 9.00 2.49 6.18
CA ILE A 45 7.66 2.76 5.67
C ILE A 45 7.48 1.87 4.43
N PRO A 46 6.47 0.99 4.39
CA PRO A 46 6.22 0.14 3.25
C PRO A 46 5.68 0.95 2.07
N VAL A 47 6.12 0.61 0.85
CA VAL A 47 5.60 1.24 -0.38
C VAL A 47 4.28 0.58 -0.77
N SER A 48 3.26 1.39 -1.08
CA SER A 48 1.93 0.87 -1.43
C SER A 48 1.70 0.69 -2.94
N SER A 49 2.54 1.28 -3.80
CA SER A 49 2.34 1.29 -5.25
C SER A 49 3.67 1.09 -5.97
N LEU A 50 3.68 0.20 -6.97
CA LEU A 50 4.84 -0.03 -7.83
C LEU A 50 5.23 1.24 -8.60
N ASN A 51 4.24 2.04 -9.01
CA ASN A 51 4.43 3.23 -9.83
C ASN A 51 5.08 4.41 -9.09
N ASP A 52 5.19 4.34 -7.75
CA ASP A 52 5.80 5.41 -6.98
C ASP A 52 7.32 5.26 -6.85
N THR A 53 7.89 4.14 -7.30
CA THR A 53 9.33 3.85 -7.29
C THR A 53 10.16 5.02 -7.85
N ASP A 54 9.79 5.57 -9.00
CA ASP A 54 10.53 6.64 -9.67
C ASP A 54 10.54 7.97 -8.88
N LYS A 55 9.54 8.16 -8.02
CA LYS A 55 9.37 9.35 -7.17
C LYS A 55 10.06 9.19 -5.81
N LEU A 56 10.56 8.00 -5.49
CA LEU A 56 11.19 7.64 -4.21
C LEU A 56 12.71 7.55 -4.39
N LYS A 57 13.31 8.65 -4.85
CA LYS A 57 14.77 8.80 -4.89
C LYS A 57 15.28 9.25 -3.52
N LEU A 58 16.52 8.91 -3.19
CA LEU A 58 17.17 9.48 -2.02
C LEU A 58 17.13 11.00 -2.07
N ARG A 59 16.89 11.61 -0.90
CA ARG A 59 16.69 13.06 -0.70
C ARG A 59 15.43 13.65 -1.34
N SER A 60 14.55 12.82 -1.88
CA SER A 60 13.21 13.27 -2.26
C SER A 60 12.46 13.74 -1.02
N LEU A 61 11.69 14.82 -1.18
CA LEU A 61 10.78 15.27 -0.15
C LEU A 61 9.59 14.33 -0.07
N ILE A 62 9.12 14.08 1.14
CA ILE A 62 7.92 13.31 1.41
C ILE A 62 7.06 14.14 2.36
N VAL A 63 5.79 14.34 1.99
CA VAL A 63 4.82 14.97 2.88
C VAL A 63 4.13 13.87 3.67
N LYS A 64 4.39 13.83 4.98
CA LYS A 64 3.74 12.94 5.93
C LYS A 64 2.51 13.65 6.50
N THR A 65 1.32 13.16 6.19
CA THR A 65 0.05 13.71 6.70
C THR A 65 -0.54 12.77 7.73
N ARG A 66 -0.71 13.26 8.95
CA ARG A 66 -1.36 12.51 10.04
C ARG A 66 -2.88 12.62 9.93
N HIS A 67 -3.57 11.50 10.16
CA HIS A 67 -5.02 11.48 10.21
C HIS A 67 -5.54 12.08 11.53
N ARG A 68 -6.81 12.48 11.56
CA ARG A 68 -7.46 12.95 12.81
C ARG A 68 -7.64 11.83 13.83
N CYS A 69 -7.75 10.59 13.35
CA CYS A 69 -7.99 9.42 14.16
C CYS A 69 -6.65 8.70 14.42
N PHE A 70 -6.28 8.52 15.70
CA PHE A 70 -5.01 7.92 16.10
C PHE A 70 -4.82 6.46 15.66
N TRP A 71 -5.90 5.78 15.27
CA TRP A 71 -5.88 4.39 14.80
C TRP A 71 -5.51 4.24 13.31
N GLN A 72 -5.46 5.34 12.55
CA GLN A 72 -5.15 5.31 11.13
C GLN A 72 -3.67 5.60 10.88
N GLU A 73 -3.04 4.76 10.05
CA GLU A 73 -1.66 4.98 9.59
C GLU A 73 -1.53 6.35 8.88
N PRO A 74 -0.42 7.09 9.08
CA PRO A 74 -0.17 8.34 8.35
C PRO A 74 -0.12 8.10 6.83
N LYS A 75 -0.58 9.09 6.06
CA LYS A 75 -0.44 9.09 4.60
C LYS A 75 0.88 9.74 4.20
N TYR A 76 1.61 9.08 3.31
CA TYR A 76 2.85 9.60 2.74
C TYR A 76 2.65 9.93 1.27
N GLN A 77 3.11 11.10 0.83
CA GLN A 77 3.03 11.52 -0.56
C GLN A 77 4.36 12.10 -1.00
N SER A 78 4.91 11.60 -2.11
CA SER A 78 6.05 12.23 -2.78
C SER A 78 5.52 13.30 -3.75
N PRO A 79 5.79 14.60 -3.52
CA PRO A 79 5.40 15.66 -4.42
C PRO A 79 6.31 15.74 -5.66
N GLY A 80 7.34 14.89 -5.77
CA GLY A 80 8.25 14.84 -6.91
C GLY A 80 9.39 15.85 -6.88
N PHE A 81 9.62 16.51 -5.74
CA PHE A 81 10.72 17.46 -5.54
C PHE A 81 11.77 16.87 -4.60
N THR A 82 13.04 17.20 -4.83
CA THR A 82 14.13 16.88 -3.92
C THR A 82 14.36 18.01 -2.91
N LEU A 83 15.12 17.72 -1.85
CA LEU A 83 15.52 18.74 -0.89
C LEU A 83 16.29 19.89 -1.56
N GLY A 84 17.04 19.62 -2.63
CA GLY A 84 17.79 20.64 -3.36
C GLY A 84 16.91 21.62 -4.13
N ASP A 85 15.80 21.14 -4.68
CA ASP A 85 14.90 21.92 -5.54
C ASP A 85 14.11 22.99 -4.76
N VAL A 86 13.97 22.81 -3.45
CA VAL A 86 13.18 23.69 -2.57
C VAL A 86 14.03 24.67 -1.77
N LEU A 87 15.33 24.76 -2.05
CA LEU A 87 16.23 25.72 -1.41
C LEU A 87 16.12 27.11 -2.07
N ARG A 88 16.44 28.17 -1.33
CA ARG A 88 16.47 29.52 -1.90
C ARG A 88 17.52 29.63 -3.03
N PRO A 89 17.20 30.27 -4.17
CA PRO A 89 18.16 30.57 -5.22
C PRO A 89 19.27 31.49 -4.69
N GLY A 90 20.53 31.18 -5.01
CA GLY A 90 21.68 32.05 -4.70
C GLY A 90 22.41 31.77 -3.38
N GLU A 91 22.03 30.72 -2.64
CA GLU A 91 22.82 30.23 -1.50
C GLU A 91 24.20 29.69 -1.98
N PRO A 92 25.30 29.97 -1.26
CA PRO A 92 26.64 29.53 -1.67
C PRO A 92 26.72 28.00 -1.63
N GLY A 93 26.56 27.38 -2.80
CA GLY A 93 26.38 25.93 -2.90
C GLY A 93 26.39 25.37 -4.31
N ASN A 94 27.06 26.05 -5.25
CA ASN A 94 27.35 25.54 -6.60
C ASN A 94 28.27 24.30 -6.61
N THR A 95 28.66 23.79 -5.44
CA THR A 95 29.21 22.45 -5.33
C THR A 95 28.07 21.51 -4.97
N PRO A 96 27.64 20.62 -5.88
CA PRO A 96 26.77 19.50 -5.55
C PRO A 96 27.57 18.50 -4.70
N LEU A 97 27.86 18.87 -3.44
CA LEU A 97 28.23 17.91 -2.42
C LEU A 97 26.97 17.12 -2.13
N SER A 98 26.76 16.10 -2.94
CA SER A 98 25.67 15.17 -2.80
C SER A 98 26.02 14.26 -1.61
N PRO A 99 25.24 14.26 -0.51
CA PRO A 99 25.44 13.32 0.59
C PRO A 99 25.75 11.90 0.11
N THR A 100 26.93 11.39 0.43
CA THR A 100 27.44 10.10 -0.02
C THR A 100 26.38 9.03 0.20
N VAL A 101 25.96 8.40 -0.90
CA VAL A 101 25.04 7.27 -0.89
C VAL A 101 25.89 6.02 -0.73
N LYS A 102 25.61 5.25 0.31
CA LYS A 102 26.19 3.91 0.47
C LYS A 102 25.15 2.91 0.04
N GLU A 103 25.52 2.08 -0.93
CA GLU A 103 24.76 0.92 -1.35
C GLU A 103 25.40 -0.33 -0.74
N SER A 104 24.57 -1.24 -0.25
CA SER A 104 25.02 -2.53 0.29
C SER A 104 23.95 -3.60 0.06
N ASP A 105 24.40 -4.82 -0.17
CA ASP A 105 23.53 -6.01 -0.11
C ASP A 105 22.90 -6.09 1.29
N PHE A 106 21.58 -6.20 1.35
CA PHE A 106 20.82 -6.15 2.60
C PHE A 106 20.46 -7.54 3.08
N VAL A 107 19.56 -8.24 2.38
CA VAL A 107 19.10 -9.57 2.76
C VAL A 107 18.36 -10.25 1.61
N ASP A 108 18.43 -11.57 1.54
CA ASP A 108 17.49 -12.39 0.77
C ASP A 108 16.21 -12.64 1.59
N TYR A 109 15.06 -12.09 1.17
CA TYR A 109 13.80 -12.30 1.88
C TYR A 109 12.91 -13.33 1.20
N SER A 110 12.45 -14.31 1.96
CA SER A 110 11.33 -15.16 1.58
C SER A 110 10.38 -15.37 2.76
N GLY A 111 9.09 -15.17 2.54
CA GLY A 111 8.08 -15.22 3.59
C GLY A 111 6.72 -15.66 3.07
N ILE A 112 5.95 -16.33 3.91
CA ILE A 112 4.54 -16.65 3.67
C ILE A 112 3.70 -15.87 4.68
N PHE A 113 2.83 -15.00 4.21
CA PHE A 113 1.98 -14.13 5.01
C PHE A 113 0.56 -14.18 4.46
N GLY A 114 -0.46 -14.02 5.30
CA GLY A 114 -1.82 -14.19 4.82
C GLY A 114 -2.89 -13.75 5.79
N ASP A 115 -3.90 -13.09 5.24
CA ASP A 115 -5.09 -12.71 5.99
C ASP A 115 -6.04 -13.91 6.06
N LYS A 116 -6.28 -14.41 7.27
CA LYS A 116 -7.43 -15.26 7.57
C LYS A 116 -8.56 -14.34 8.01
N LYS A 117 -9.48 -14.02 7.11
CA LYS A 117 -10.67 -13.23 7.46
C LYS A 117 -11.85 -14.18 7.62
N GLU A 118 -12.09 -14.60 8.86
CA GLU A 118 -13.30 -15.31 9.23
C GLU A 118 -14.44 -14.32 9.33
N MET A 119 -15.15 -14.09 8.23
CA MET A 119 -16.38 -13.32 8.26
C MET A 119 -17.51 -14.24 8.75
N ASN A 120 -17.61 -14.40 10.07
CA ASN A 120 -18.82 -14.86 10.73
C ASN A 120 -19.83 -13.70 10.69
N THR A 121 -20.33 -13.32 9.51
CA THR A 121 -21.58 -12.56 9.50
C THR A 121 -22.66 -13.58 9.80
N ASP A 122 -23.04 -13.70 11.07
CA ASP A 122 -24.41 -14.04 11.47
C ASP A 122 -25.35 -12.87 11.08
N GLY A 123 -25.23 -12.41 9.84
CA GLY A 123 -26.14 -11.46 9.25
C GLY A 123 -27.35 -12.24 8.83
N ASN A 124 -28.36 -12.31 9.71
CA ASN A 124 -29.70 -12.68 9.32
C ASN A 124 -30.19 -11.62 8.32
N ILE A 125 -29.88 -11.78 7.02
CA ILE A 125 -30.62 -11.07 5.98
C ILE A 125 -31.95 -11.82 5.90
N GLU A 126 -32.86 -11.46 6.80
CA GLU A 126 -34.25 -11.91 6.77
C GLU A 126 -34.93 -11.14 5.64
N ALA A 127 -34.59 -11.45 4.39
CA ALA A 127 -35.41 -11.07 3.26
C ALA A 127 -36.60 -12.03 3.26
N LYS A 128 -37.71 -11.65 3.90
CA LYS A 128 -39.01 -12.33 3.75
C LYS A 128 -39.51 -12.14 2.32
N LEU A 129 -38.95 -12.89 1.38
CA LEU A 129 -39.66 -13.29 0.18
C LEU A 129 -40.23 -14.66 0.50
N ALA A 130 -41.57 -14.74 0.50
CA ALA A 130 -42.38 -15.87 0.96
C ALA A 130 -41.66 -17.24 0.85
N ASP A 131 -41.46 -17.86 2.01
CA ASP A 131 -41.05 -19.27 2.22
C ASP A 131 -39.62 -19.71 1.88
N PHE A 132 -38.63 -18.80 1.91
CA PHE A 132 -37.21 -19.17 1.76
C PHE A 132 -36.32 -18.64 2.89
N ASN A 133 -35.64 -19.55 3.63
CA ASN A 133 -34.56 -19.20 4.57
C ASN A 133 -33.20 -19.45 3.91
N ILE A 134 -32.45 -18.38 3.61
CA ILE A 134 -31.11 -18.48 3.01
C ILE A 134 -30.05 -18.25 4.10
N THR A 135 -29.21 -19.25 4.37
CA THR A 135 -28.07 -19.13 5.31
C THR A 135 -26.76 -19.15 4.53
N VAL A 136 -26.08 -18.00 4.47
CA VAL A 136 -24.77 -17.89 3.79
C VAL A 136 -23.65 -17.94 4.84
N ARG A 137 -22.86 -19.03 4.86
CA ARG A 137 -21.68 -19.16 5.74
C ARG A 137 -20.42 -19.23 4.89
N GLY A 138 -19.68 -18.13 4.81
CA GLY A 138 -18.43 -18.04 4.04
C GLY A 138 -17.18 -18.03 4.92
N LYS A 139 -16.24 -18.95 4.70
CA LYS A 139 -14.86 -18.86 5.22
C LYS A 139 -13.93 -18.51 4.07
N TRP A 140 -13.08 -17.50 4.26
CA TRP A 140 -12.08 -17.15 3.26
C TRP A 140 -10.71 -16.99 3.89
N SER A 141 -9.70 -17.54 3.24
CA SER A 141 -8.29 -17.34 3.60
C SER A 141 -7.48 -16.98 2.37
N THR A 142 -6.67 -15.92 2.47
CA THR A 142 -5.63 -15.62 1.48
C THR A 142 -4.27 -15.95 2.07
N LYS A 143 -3.46 -16.74 1.35
CA LYS A 143 -2.06 -16.99 1.66
C LYS A 143 -1.20 -16.40 0.55
N GLN A 144 -0.40 -15.41 0.88
CA GLN A 144 0.57 -14.80 -0.02
C GLN A 144 1.97 -15.34 0.32
N LYS A 145 2.71 -15.73 -0.71
CA LYS A 145 4.12 -16.09 -0.63
C LYS A 145 4.90 -15.02 -1.38
N LEU A 146 5.85 -14.40 -0.71
CA LEU A 146 6.76 -13.42 -1.28
C LEU A 146 8.18 -13.97 -1.21
N SER A 147 8.86 -14.00 -2.34
CA SER A 147 10.29 -14.29 -2.41
C SER A 147 10.91 -13.10 -3.13
N LEU A 148 11.48 -12.18 -2.36
CA LEU A 148 12.08 -10.95 -2.85
C LEU A 148 13.47 -11.15 -3.45
N GLY A 149 14.11 -12.29 -3.17
CA GLY A 149 15.51 -12.50 -3.53
C GLY A 149 16.39 -11.43 -2.89
N SER A 150 17.50 -11.10 -3.57
CA SER A 150 18.47 -10.13 -3.06
C SER A 150 17.91 -8.71 -3.10
N LEU A 151 18.07 -8.04 -1.96
CA LEU A 151 17.66 -6.66 -1.74
C LEU A 151 18.88 -5.78 -1.55
N ASN A 152 18.89 -4.61 -2.19
CA ASN A 152 19.88 -3.58 -1.99
C ASN A 152 19.34 -2.51 -1.04
N LYS A 153 20.18 -2.08 -0.12
CA LYS A 153 19.90 -0.98 0.79
C LYS A 153 20.76 0.21 0.40
N GLU A 154 20.10 1.31 0.11
CA GLU A 154 20.77 2.60 -0.08
C GLU A 154 20.48 3.52 1.10
N LYS A 155 21.52 4.17 1.62
CA LYS A 155 21.41 5.09 2.75
C LYS A 155 22.26 6.33 2.56
N VAL A 156 21.70 7.47 2.96
CA VAL A 156 22.37 8.76 3.05
C VAL A 156 23.05 8.91 4.42
N ASP A 157 24.29 9.41 4.43
CA ASP A 157 24.96 9.79 5.68
C ASP A 157 24.25 10.99 6.34
N VAL A 158 23.74 10.76 7.56
CA VAL A 158 22.99 11.78 8.33
C VAL A 158 23.88 12.95 8.74
N LYS A 159 25.17 12.72 8.99
CA LYS A 159 26.11 13.80 9.35
C LYS A 159 26.35 14.72 8.17
N GLU A 160 26.49 14.14 6.97
CA GLU A 160 26.60 14.92 5.74
C GLU A 160 25.32 15.67 5.42
N LEU A 161 24.14 15.05 5.61
CA LEU A 161 22.85 15.73 5.44
C LEU A 161 22.68 16.91 6.40
N HIS A 162 23.12 16.78 7.65
CA HIS A 162 23.09 17.87 8.63
C HIS A 162 24.07 18.99 8.28
N ASN A 163 25.28 18.67 7.83
CA ASN A 163 26.23 19.69 7.36
C ASN A 163 25.71 20.38 6.09
N TYR A 164 25.00 19.64 5.23
CA TYR A 164 24.33 20.19 4.05
C TYR A 164 23.22 21.19 4.41
N SER A 165 22.49 20.98 5.52
CA SER A 165 21.38 21.85 5.91
C SER A 165 21.76 23.08 6.74
N LYS A 166 22.86 23.04 7.51
CA LYS A 166 23.24 24.10 8.49
C LYS A 166 23.20 25.53 7.95
N ASP A 167 23.75 25.72 6.76
CA ASP A 167 23.96 27.05 6.17
C ASP A 167 22.92 27.38 5.10
N ARG A 168 21.91 26.52 4.92
CA ARG A 168 20.91 26.65 3.85
C ARG A 168 19.54 26.96 4.41
N VAL A 169 18.73 27.61 3.58
CA VAL A 169 17.35 27.95 3.91
C VAL A 169 16.42 27.51 2.79
N LEU A 170 15.25 27.01 3.18
CA LEU A 170 14.18 26.64 2.25
C LEU A 170 13.58 27.91 1.63
N ASP A 171 13.21 27.80 0.37
CA ASP A 171 12.32 28.76 -0.26
C ASP A 171 10.92 28.60 0.32
N MET A 172 10.59 29.49 1.26
CA MET A 172 9.29 29.54 1.91
C MET A 172 8.15 29.90 0.94
N SER A 173 8.47 30.39 -0.25
CA SER A 173 7.50 30.68 -1.30
C SER A 173 7.12 29.45 -2.14
N HIS A 174 7.93 28.37 -2.08
CA HIS A 174 7.77 27.16 -2.87
C HIS A 174 6.40 26.47 -2.58
N PRO A 175 5.66 26.00 -3.61
CA PRO A 175 4.32 25.45 -3.44
C PRO A 175 4.22 24.31 -2.43
N VAL A 176 5.18 23.37 -2.44
CA VAL A 176 5.22 22.23 -1.50
C VAL A 176 5.37 22.69 -0.05
N ILE A 177 6.22 23.70 0.18
CA ILE A 177 6.47 24.24 1.53
C ILE A 177 5.23 24.98 2.02
N LYS A 178 4.62 25.82 1.17
CA LYS A 178 3.37 26.51 1.48
C LYS A 178 2.24 25.54 1.82
N GLN A 179 2.02 24.52 0.98
CA GLN A 179 0.95 23.54 1.17
C GLN A 179 1.15 22.72 2.45
N THR A 180 2.39 22.30 2.72
CA THR A 180 2.71 21.54 3.94
C THR A 180 2.47 22.38 5.18
N ARG A 181 2.90 23.66 5.20
CA ARG A 181 2.69 24.56 6.34
C ARG A 181 1.23 24.97 6.56
N ALA A 182 0.45 25.05 5.50
CA ALA A 182 -0.98 25.35 5.60
C ALA A 182 -1.77 24.23 6.30
N ASN A 183 -1.25 22.99 6.31
CA ASN A 183 -1.85 21.86 6.98
C ASN A 183 -1.13 21.56 8.31
N PRO A 184 -1.72 21.84 9.49
CA PRO A 184 -1.07 21.61 10.78
C PRO A 184 -0.82 20.12 11.09
N ARG A 185 -1.39 19.19 10.31
CA ARG A 185 -1.16 17.74 10.46
C ARG A 185 -0.13 17.20 9.48
N ALA A 186 0.41 18.05 8.59
CA ALA A 186 1.42 17.67 7.63
C ALA A 186 2.81 18.05 8.14
N VAL A 187 3.76 17.15 7.95
CA VAL A 187 5.17 17.37 8.25
C VAL A 187 5.95 17.06 6.99
N LEU A 188 6.92 17.91 6.69
CA LEU A 188 7.85 17.68 5.59
C LEU A 188 8.93 16.71 6.07
N GLY A 189 9.23 15.70 5.28
CA GLY A 189 10.33 14.77 5.53
C GLY A 189 11.25 14.64 4.33
N VAL A 190 12.47 14.18 4.58
CA VAL A 190 13.46 13.88 3.54
C VAL A 190 13.69 12.38 3.55
N LEU A 191 13.57 11.73 2.40
CA LEU A 191 13.88 10.31 2.24
C LEU A 191 15.40 10.10 2.39
N THR A 192 15.81 9.35 3.42
CA THR A 192 17.23 9.14 3.75
C THR A 192 17.71 7.72 3.53
N GLU A 193 16.78 6.76 3.46
CA GLU A 193 17.08 5.35 3.30
C GLU A 193 16.02 4.71 2.42
N ARG A 194 16.41 3.79 1.55
CA ARG A 194 15.48 2.94 0.78
C ARG A 194 16.03 1.55 0.61
N ILE A 195 15.12 0.59 0.54
CA ILE A 195 15.39 -0.82 0.25
C ILE A 195 14.76 -1.13 -1.09
N MET A 196 15.55 -1.68 -2.00
CA MET A 196 15.15 -1.95 -3.38
C MET A 196 15.40 -3.41 -3.75
N THR A 197 14.65 -3.91 -4.71
CA THR A 197 14.94 -5.21 -5.33
C THR A 197 16.17 -5.10 -6.21
N SER A 198 17.10 -6.06 -6.10
CA SER A 198 18.28 -6.11 -6.97
C SER A 198 17.97 -6.86 -8.27
N LEU A 199 17.03 -7.81 -8.20
CA LEU A 199 16.59 -8.64 -9.32
C LEU A 199 15.06 -8.67 -9.42
N PRO A 200 14.50 -9.00 -10.60
CA PRO A 200 13.07 -9.23 -10.72
C PRO A 200 12.66 -10.44 -9.87
N CYS A 201 11.56 -10.33 -9.14
CA CYS A 201 11.15 -11.35 -8.19
C CYS A 201 9.62 -11.58 -8.18
N PRO A 202 9.16 -12.84 -8.03
CA PRO A 202 7.73 -13.14 -8.04
C PRO A 202 7.07 -13.00 -6.66
N VAL A 203 5.84 -12.50 -6.66
CA VAL A 203 4.90 -12.54 -5.55
C VAL A 203 3.76 -13.47 -5.95
N THR A 204 3.54 -14.54 -5.19
CA THR A 204 2.50 -15.53 -5.47
C THR A 204 1.39 -15.39 -4.44
N ASN A 205 0.13 -15.31 -4.87
CA ASN A 205 -1.03 -15.19 -4.00
C ASN A 205 -1.97 -16.37 -4.20
N ASN A 206 -1.95 -17.27 -3.23
CA ASN A 206 -2.85 -18.40 -3.13
C ASN A 206 -4.11 -17.98 -2.36
N VAL A 207 -5.21 -17.80 -3.07
CA VAL A 207 -6.48 -17.45 -2.48
C VAL A 207 -7.32 -18.72 -2.34
N GLN A 208 -7.55 -19.15 -1.09
CA GLN A 208 -8.42 -20.29 -0.78
C GLN A 208 -9.78 -19.78 -0.29
N LYS A 209 -10.79 -19.95 -1.13
CA LYS A 209 -12.18 -19.57 -0.86
C LYS A 209 -12.94 -20.82 -0.42
N ARG A 210 -13.47 -20.86 0.80
CA ARG A 210 -14.32 -21.95 1.31
C ARG A 210 -15.70 -21.42 1.69
N GLY A 211 -16.60 -21.37 0.72
CA GLY A 211 -18.00 -21.01 0.95
C GLY A 211 -18.86 -22.23 1.24
N ASN A 212 -19.75 -22.15 2.22
CA ASN A 212 -20.90 -23.03 2.32
C ASN A 212 -22.15 -22.18 2.08
N VAL A 213 -22.80 -22.36 0.94
CA VAL A 213 -24.10 -21.73 0.65
C VAL A 213 -25.15 -22.78 0.97
N GLY A 214 -25.88 -22.57 2.07
CA GLY A 214 -27.00 -23.41 2.46
C GLY A 214 -28.31 -22.66 2.24
N ALA A 215 -29.12 -23.09 1.29
CA ALA A 215 -30.52 -22.67 1.20
C ALA A 215 -31.36 -23.70 1.97
N ASN A 216 -31.98 -23.30 3.08
CA ASN A 216 -33.02 -24.11 3.72
C ASN A 216 -34.35 -23.70 3.08
N VAL A 217 -34.74 -24.43 2.03
CA VAL A 217 -36.08 -24.30 1.44
C VAL A 217 -37.02 -25.21 2.21
N SER A 218 -37.84 -24.65 3.11
CA SER A 218 -38.97 -25.37 3.67
C SER A 218 -40.22 -24.99 2.89
N ALA A 219 -40.51 -25.71 1.81
CA ALA A 219 -41.83 -25.61 1.19
C ALA A 219 -42.85 -26.18 2.17
N CYS A 220 -43.83 -25.38 2.59
CA CYS A 220 -44.99 -25.87 3.34
C CYS A 220 -45.89 -26.64 2.36
N VAL A 221 -45.55 -27.91 2.11
CA VAL A 221 -46.38 -28.82 1.32
C VAL A 221 -47.48 -29.36 2.23
N PHE A 222 -48.64 -28.70 2.22
CA PHE A 222 -49.87 -29.41 2.52
C PHE A 222 -50.02 -30.49 1.45
N LEU A 223 -50.16 -31.75 1.91
CA LEU A 223 -50.37 -32.99 1.15
C LEU A 223 -49.10 -33.82 0.88
N SER A 224 -48.91 -34.81 1.76
CA SER A 224 -48.30 -36.13 1.52
C SER A 224 -47.01 -36.19 0.71
N GLY A 225 -45.87 -36.24 1.43
CA GLY A 225 -44.59 -36.70 0.89
C GLY A 225 -43.41 -36.01 1.56
N LYS A 226 -42.80 -36.64 2.58
CA LYS A 226 -41.55 -36.16 3.19
C LYS A 226 -40.40 -36.30 2.19
N ALA A 227 -40.06 -35.22 1.50
CA ALA A 227 -38.78 -35.10 0.80
C ALA A 227 -38.07 -33.82 1.27
N SER A 228 -37.20 -33.96 2.26
CA SER A 228 -36.26 -32.91 2.67
C SER A 228 -35.01 -33.04 1.80
N MET A 229 -34.88 -32.22 0.76
CA MET A 229 -33.67 -32.19 -0.06
C MET A 229 -32.68 -31.16 0.51
N LYS A 230 -31.70 -31.65 1.29
CA LYS A 230 -30.54 -30.85 1.71
C LYS A 230 -29.54 -30.82 0.55
N GLN A 231 -29.48 -29.72 -0.20
CA GLN A 231 -28.38 -29.49 -1.14
C GLN A 231 -27.34 -28.58 -0.47
N SER A 232 -26.34 -29.20 0.17
CA SER A 232 -25.15 -28.49 0.64
C SER A 232 -24.12 -28.45 -0.48
N GLY A 233 -23.93 -27.28 -1.08
CA GLY A 233 -22.84 -27.04 -2.02
C GLY A 233 -21.66 -26.41 -1.30
N SER A 234 -20.57 -27.17 -1.11
CA SER A 234 -19.29 -26.58 -0.73
C SER A 234 -18.50 -26.25 -2.01
N THR A 235 -18.39 -24.97 -2.34
CA THR A 235 -17.50 -24.54 -3.42
C THR A 235 -16.15 -24.20 -2.80
N GLN A 236 -15.15 -25.04 -3.07
CA GLN A 236 -13.75 -24.69 -2.88
C GLN A 236 -13.23 -24.12 -4.21
N THR A 237 -12.84 -22.86 -4.20
CA THR A 237 -12.16 -22.25 -5.36
C THR A 237 -10.80 -21.80 -4.89
N ASP A 238 -9.77 -22.41 -5.46
CA ASP A 238 -8.38 -22.01 -5.28
C ASP A 238 -7.97 -21.22 -6.53
N SER A 239 -7.57 -19.96 -6.35
CA SER A 239 -7.03 -19.14 -7.44
C SER A 239 -5.63 -18.68 -7.07
N ASP A 240 -4.66 -19.00 -7.92
CA ASP A 240 -3.28 -18.54 -7.80
C ASP A 240 -3.06 -17.34 -8.73
N VAL A 241 -2.65 -16.22 -8.18
CA VAL A 241 -2.31 -15.00 -8.93
C VAL A 241 -0.85 -14.69 -8.65
N SER A 242 -0.02 -14.61 -9.69
CA SER A 242 1.38 -14.21 -9.57
C SER A 242 1.58 -12.78 -10.09
N LEU A 243 2.41 -12.02 -9.37
CA LEU A 243 2.86 -10.68 -9.73
C LEU A 243 4.38 -10.68 -9.80
N GLY A 244 4.96 -10.30 -10.94
CA GLY A 244 6.40 -10.04 -11.05
C GLY A 244 6.73 -8.63 -10.59
N ILE A 245 7.53 -8.48 -9.54
CA ILE A 245 8.14 -7.21 -9.14
C ILE A 245 9.42 -7.04 -9.98
N PRO A 246 9.58 -5.94 -10.73
CA PRO A 246 10.80 -5.66 -11.47
C PRO A 246 12.02 -5.44 -10.56
N ALA A 247 13.22 -5.54 -11.13
CA ALA A 247 14.43 -5.05 -10.46
C ALA A 247 14.35 -3.53 -10.21
N ASN A 248 15.12 -3.05 -9.24
CA ASN A 248 15.19 -1.65 -8.79
C ASN A 248 13.85 -1.07 -8.30
N THR A 249 12.95 -1.93 -7.83
CA THR A 249 11.68 -1.51 -7.23
C THR A 249 11.89 -1.17 -5.76
N VAL A 250 11.43 0.00 -5.31
CA VAL A 250 11.52 0.38 -3.89
C VAL A 250 10.45 -0.39 -3.11
N MET A 251 10.90 -1.18 -2.13
CA MET A 251 10.04 -2.00 -1.26
C MET A 251 9.65 -1.25 0.01
N ALA A 252 10.62 -0.54 0.58
CA ALA A 252 10.45 0.25 1.80
C ALA A 252 11.43 1.42 1.82
N TYR A 253 11.12 2.45 2.57
CA TYR A 253 11.99 3.61 2.75
C TYR A 253 11.90 4.19 4.16
N SER A 254 12.91 4.94 4.58
CA SER A 254 12.87 5.74 5.80
C SER A 254 13.05 7.22 5.48
N LEU A 255 12.55 8.06 6.37
CA LEU A 255 12.66 9.51 6.26
C LEU A 255 13.07 10.14 7.58
N ILE A 256 13.66 11.33 7.49
CA ILE A 256 13.85 12.24 8.61
C ILE A 256 12.84 13.37 8.48
N GLU A 257 12.04 13.59 9.52
CA GLU A 257 11.13 14.73 9.60
C GLU A 257 11.93 16.03 9.74
N LEU A 258 11.60 17.04 8.93
CA LEU A 258 12.22 18.36 8.96
C LEU A 258 11.43 19.32 9.84
N TYR A 259 12.13 20.13 10.63
CA TYR A 259 11.52 21.18 11.44
C TYR A 259 11.70 22.55 10.80
N VAL A 260 10.77 22.94 9.94
CA VAL A 260 10.87 24.20 9.18
C VAL A 260 10.43 25.41 10.02
N LYS A 261 11.37 26.31 10.30
CA LYS A 261 11.13 27.59 10.99
C LYS A 261 10.56 28.64 10.04
N CYS A 262 9.97 29.70 10.61
CA CYS A 262 9.37 30.79 9.82
C CYS A 262 10.37 31.53 8.92
N ASN A 263 11.66 31.51 9.25
CA ASN A 263 12.74 32.13 8.48
C ASN A 263 13.36 31.19 7.42
N GLY A 264 12.80 29.99 7.21
CA GLY A 264 13.29 29.02 6.25
C GLY A 264 14.43 28.14 6.71
N LYS A 265 14.97 28.33 7.92
CA LYS A 265 15.89 27.35 8.54
C LYS A 265 15.15 26.07 8.88
N PHE A 266 15.79 24.91 8.70
CA PHE A 266 15.17 23.60 8.85
C PHE A 266 16.10 22.55 9.46
#